data_AF-A0A368GCE9-F1
#
_entry.id   AF-A0A368GCE9-F1
#
_cell.length_a   1.000
_cell.length_b   1.000
_cell.length_c   1.000
_cell.angle_alpha   90.00
_cell.angle_beta   90.00
_cell.angle_gamma   90.00
#
_symmetry.space_group_name_H-M   'P 1'
#
loop_
_entity.id
_entity.type
_entity.pdbx_description
1 polymer ?
#
loop_
_entity_poly.entity_id
_entity_poly.type
_entity_poly.pdbx_seq_one_letter_code
_entity_poly.pdbx_strand_id
1 'polypeptide(L)'
;DFRARNNDIGVRILSALIEQKPIFAKYYGFETSLSKEELERSELFLLQARRIQNFLDTIVSSLGVCPDSAIHHMSYRVGQIHYYKGVNFGADNWLVFKKVTVDQVVLLQKKPSVFSLVAPKDFSISEIKMDNSRTMIQRKCMVTIGWNRLMSIVIREMKRGMVEDSWKKHKGIVRTPRPRRSHERKWMSASSSQEYRYRSTVIFQYRSTIITKQNPL
;
A
#
# COMPACT_ATOMS: atom_id res chain seq x y z
N ASP A 1 -8.55 11.52 -21.51
CA ASP A 1 -7.34 11.69 -20.70
C ASP A 1 -7.52 11.13 -19.28
N PHE A 2 -7.68 9.81 -19.15
CA PHE A 2 -7.97 9.14 -17.87
C PHE A 2 -6.73 8.96 -16.98
N ARG A 3 -5.54 8.98 -17.60
CA ARG A 3 -4.25 8.80 -16.93
C ARG A 3 -3.97 9.94 -15.95
N ALA A 4 -4.28 11.19 -16.32
CA ALA A 4 -4.12 12.36 -15.46
C ALA A 4 -5.00 12.34 -14.20
N ARG A 5 -6.21 11.74 -14.25
CA ARG A 5 -7.14 11.68 -13.09
C ARG A 5 -6.79 10.59 -12.08
N ASN A 6 -6.03 9.57 -12.49
CA ASN A 6 -5.53 8.54 -11.59
C ASN A 6 -4.18 8.91 -10.97
N ASN A 7 -3.45 9.89 -11.50
CA ASN A 7 -2.07 10.21 -11.09
C ASN A 7 -1.88 10.60 -9.61
N ASP A 8 -2.96 10.87 -8.88
CA ASP A 8 -2.91 11.27 -7.47
C ASP A 8 -3.56 10.25 -6.52
N ILE A 9 -3.97 9.06 -6.98
CA ILE A 9 -4.61 8.08 -6.08
C ILE A 9 -3.68 7.69 -4.92
N GLY A 10 -2.38 7.58 -5.18
CA GLY A 10 -1.38 7.34 -4.14
C GLY A 10 -1.36 8.44 -3.07
N VAL A 11 -1.47 9.70 -3.48
CA VAL A 11 -1.54 10.87 -2.59
C VAL A 11 -2.82 10.80 -1.76
N ARG A 12 -3.97 10.62 -2.41
CA ARG A 12 -5.28 10.56 -1.72
C ARG A 12 -5.34 9.44 -0.70
N ILE A 13 -4.79 8.26 -1.02
CA ILE A 13 -4.69 7.13 -0.10
C ILE A 13 -3.79 7.50 1.09
N LEU A 14 -2.58 8.01 0.84
CA LEU A 14 -1.62 8.29 1.89
C LEU A 14 -2.10 9.41 2.82
N SER A 15 -2.66 10.48 2.28
CA SER A 15 -3.29 11.57 3.04
C SER A 15 -4.42 11.05 3.92
N ALA A 16 -5.38 10.32 3.35
CA ALA A 16 -6.52 9.79 4.11
C ALA A 16 -6.09 8.77 5.18
N LEU A 17 -5.02 8.03 4.92
CA LEU A 17 -4.48 7.05 5.85
C LEU A 17 -3.88 7.73 7.09
N ILE A 18 -3.11 8.80 6.90
CA ILE A 18 -2.50 9.58 7.98
C ILE A 18 -3.57 10.37 8.74
N GLU A 19 -4.53 10.95 8.03
CA GLU A 19 -5.66 11.66 8.64
C GLU A 19 -6.50 10.73 9.54
N GLN A 20 -6.78 9.50 9.08
CA GLN A 20 -7.51 8.53 9.89
C GLN A 20 -6.66 7.96 11.04
N LYS A 21 -5.35 7.76 10.82
CA LYS A 21 -4.43 7.22 11.81
C LYS A 21 -3.03 7.85 11.69
N PRO A 22 -2.72 8.88 12.49
CA PRO A 22 -1.44 9.60 12.41
C PRO A 22 -0.20 8.73 12.63
N ILE A 23 -0.31 7.57 13.29
CA ILE A 23 0.78 6.60 13.47
C ILE A 23 1.41 6.14 12.13
N PHE A 24 0.66 6.20 11.02
CA PHE A 24 1.21 5.89 9.70
C PHE A 24 2.33 6.83 9.27
N ALA A 25 2.30 8.11 9.69
CA ALA A 25 3.39 9.05 9.42
C ALA A 25 4.70 8.53 10.05
N LYS A 26 4.63 8.04 11.30
CA LYS A 26 5.77 7.45 12.00
C LYS A 26 6.29 6.18 11.31
N TYR A 27 5.40 5.32 10.81
CA TYR A 27 5.81 4.12 10.09
C TYR A 27 6.58 4.42 8.79
N TYR A 28 6.22 5.49 8.10
CA TYR A 28 6.92 5.92 6.88
C TYR A 28 8.09 6.86 7.14
N GLY A 29 8.35 7.23 8.39
CA GLY A 29 9.46 8.11 8.78
C GLY A 29 9.25 9.56 8.36
N PHE A 30 7.99 10.02 8.31
CA PHE A 30 7.68 11.41 8.04
C PHE A 30 7.84 12.26 9.30
N GLU A 31 8.16 13.54 9.09
CA GLU A 31 8.16 14.51 10.17
C GLU A 31 6.73 14.76 10.65
N THR A 32 6.48 14.52 11.94
CA THR A 32 5.14 14.59 12.53
C THR A 32 4.77 16.00 13.01
N SER A 33 5.73 16.92 13.04
CA SER A 33 5.48 18.32 13.37
C SER A 33 4.97 19.16 12.20
N LEU A 34 5.05 18.65 10.96
CA LEU A 34 4.60 19.37 9.77
C LEU A 34 3.07 19.48 9.73
N SER A 35 2.57 20.60 9.21
CA SER A 35 1.18 20.70 8.79
C SER A 35 0.87 19.71 7.66
N LYS A 36 -0.42 19.44 7.43
CA LYS A 36 -0.87 18.54 6.35
C LYS A 36 -0.34 19.01 5.00
N GLU A 37 -0.45 20.31 4.73
CA GLU A 37 -0.06 20.92 3.47
C GLU A 37 1.45 20.86 3.23
N GLU A 38 2.26 21.02 4.29
CA GLU A 38 3.72 20.88 4.21
C GLU A 38 4.13 19.42 4.03
N LEU A 39 3.49 18.50 4.76
CA LEU A 39 3.74 17.08 4.64
C LEU A 39 3.45 16.58 3.23
N GLU A 40 2.30 16.96 2.66
CA GLU A 40 1.89 16.56 1.30
C GLU A 40 2.81 17.10 0.20
N ARG A 41 3.57 18.18 0.47
CA ARG A 41 4.60 18.71 -0.43
C ARG A 41 5.98 18.09 -0.23
N SER A 42 6.19 17.36 0.86
CA SER A 42 7.49 16.77 1.18
C SER A 42 7.86 15.66 0.19
N GLU A 43 9.16 15.58 -0.14
CA GLU A 43 9.68 14.58 -1.08
C GLU A 43 9.40 13.14 -0.61
N LEU A 44 9.55 12.88 0.69
CA LEU A 44 9.32 11.56 1.27
C LEU A 44 7.85 11.14 1.15
N PHE A 45 6.92 12.06 1.39
CA PHE A 45 5.49 11.80 1.22
C PHE A 45 5.16 11.49 -0.24
N LEU A 46 5.59 12.34 -1.16
CA LEU A 46 5.33 12.17 -2.60
C LEU A 46 5.94 10.88 -3.15
N LEU A 47 7.14 10.51 -2.69
CA LEU A 47 7.79 9.26 -3.04
C LEU A 47 6.99 8.05 -2.54
N GLN A 48 6.51 8.08 -1.30
CA GLN A 48 5.72 6.98 -0.74
C GLN A 48 4.34 6.86 -1.39
N ALA A 49 3.69 7.99 -1.67
CA ALA A 49 2.45 8.05 -2.43
C ALA A 49 2.62 7.40 -3.82
N ARG A 50 3.71 7.76 -4.54
CA ARG A 50 4.04 7.15 -5.83
C ARG A 50 4.30 5.65 -5.74
N ARG A 51 4.95 5.17 -4.68
CA ARG A 51 5.18 3.72 -4.46
C ARG A 51 3.87 2.97 -4.27
N ILE A 52 2.93 3.53 -3.49
CA ILE A 52 1.60 2.95 -3.31
C ILE A 52 0.89 2.89 -4.66
N GLN A 53 0.87 4.00 -5.40
CA GLN A 53 0.24 4.07 -6.71
C GLN A 53 0.82 3.05 -7.69
N ASN A 54 2.13 3.05 -7.90
CA ASN A 54 2.79 2.14 -8.83
C ASN A 54 2.52 0.67 -8.48
N PHE A 55 2.49 0.33 -7.19
CA PHE A 55 2.14 -1.01 -6.75
C PHE A 55 0.70 -1.36 -7.14
N LEU A 56 -0.27 -0.48 -6.88
CA LEU A 56 -1.67 -0.68 -7.26
C LEU A 56 -1.86 -0.80 -8.78
N ASP A 57 -1.23 0.09 -9.54
CA ASP A 57 -1.28 0.08 -11.01
C ASP A 57 -0.69 -1.23 -11.56
N THR A 58 0.40 -1.72 -10.97
CA THR A 58 1.04 -2.98 -11.39
C THR A 58 0.16 -4.19 -11.10
N ILE A 59 -0.40 -4.30 -9.89
CA ILE A 59 -1.25 -5.46 -9.54
C ILE A 59 -2.54 -5.48 -10.37
N VAL A 60 -3.14 -4.31 -10.63
CA VAL A 60 -4.35 -4.21 -11.45
C VAL A 60 -4.05 -4.58 -12.89
N SER A 61 -2.94 -4.07 -13.45
CA SER A 61 -2.52 -4.38 -14.82
C SER A 61 -2.15 -5.86 -15.02
N SER A 62 -1.87 -6.59 -13.93
CA SER A 62 -1.55 -8.01 -13.97
C SER A 62 -2.80 -8.91 -13.97
N LEU A 63 -3.97 -8.39 -13.56
CA LEU A 63 -5.21 -9.17 -13.47
C LEU A 63 -5.67 -9.63 -14.85
N GLY A 64 -5.90 -10.94 -15.01
CA GLY A 64 -6.34 -11.53 -16.28
C GLY A 64 -5.26 -11.65 -17.35
N VAL A 65 -4.04 -11.15 -17.09
CA VAL A 65 -2.89 -11.24 -18.00
C VAL A 65 -1.82 -12.17 -17.46
N CYS A 66 -1.58 -12.14 -16.14
CA CYS A 66 -0.62 -13.00 -15.45
C CYS A 66 -1.34 -14.00 -14.53
N PRO A 67 -0.71 -15.12 -14.18
CA PRO A 67 -1.22 -15.99 -13.12
C PRO A 67 -1.34 -15.23 -11.78
N ASP A 68 -2.35 -15.57 -10.98
CA ASP A 68 -2.58 -14.97 -9.65
C ASP A 68 -1.34 -15.03 -8.73
N SER A 69 -0.49 -16.05 -8.91
CA SER A 69 0.76 -16.21 -8.18
C SER A 69 1.73 -15.02 -8.33
N ALA A 70 1.65 -14.27 -9.44
CA ALA A 70 2.45 -13.06 -9.63
C ALA A 70 2.11 -11.98 -8.59
N ILE A 71 0.82 -11.71 -8.38
CA ILE A 71 0.33 -10.74 -7.38
C ILE A 71 0.70 -11.23 -5.98
N HIS A 72 0.60 -12.53 -5.73
CA HIS A 72 0.97 -13.12 -4.45
C HIS A 72 2.46 -12.90 -4.15
N HIS A 73 3.33 -13.23 -5.11
CA HIS A 73 4.77 -13.08 -4.96
C HIS A 73 5.18 -11.61 -4.79
N MET A 74 4.65 -10.69 -5.60
CA MET A 74 4.92 -9.26 -5.44
C MET A 74 4.53 -8.75 -4.04
N SER A 75 3.33 -9.08 -3.58
CA SER A 75 2.83 -8.67 -2.26
C SER A 75 3.68 -9.26 -1.14
N TYR A 76 4.07 -10.52 -1.26
CA TYR A 76 5.01 -11.18 -0.34
C TYR A 76 6.35 -10.43 -0.24
N ARG A 77 6.95 -10.08 -1.39
CA ARG A 77 8.21 -9.32 -1.45
C ARG A 77 8.10 -7.95 -0.79
N VAL A 78 6.97 -7.24 -0.99
CA VAL A 78 6.69 -5.97 -0.30
C VAL A 78 6.65 -6.17 1.22
N GLY A 79 6.04 -7.27 1.69
CA GLY A 79 6.03 -7.66 3.09
C GLY A 79 7.43 -7.83 3.69
N GLN A 80 8.31 -8.56 3.00
CA GLN A 80 9.70 -8.72 3.43
C GLN A 80 10.42 -7.37 3.53
N ILE A 81 10.25 -6.49 2.54
CA ILE A 81 10.85 -5.15 2.55
C ILE A 81 10.39 -4.35 3.77
N HIS A 82 9.10 -4.37 4.08
CA HIS A 82 8.56 -3.68 5.26
C HIS A 82 9.15 -4.25 6.56
N TYR A 83 9.31 -5.58 6.67
CA TYR A 83 9.97 -6.20 7.81
C TYR A 83 11.41 -5.69 8.00
N TYR A 84 12.24 -5.69 6.94
CA TYR A 84 13.62 -5.20 7.04
C TYR A 84 13.73 -3.70 7.30
N LYS A 85 12.72 -2.92 6.91
CA LYS A 85 12.63 -1.48 7.23
C LYS A 85 12.07 -1.20 8.63
N GLY A 86 11.69 -2.22 9.39
CA GLY A 86 11.09 -2.05 10.71
C GLY A 86 9.65 -1.51 10.69
N VAL A 87 8.98 -1.61 9.53
CA VAL A 87 7.58 -1.21 9.36
C VAL A 87 6.70 -2.41 9.63
N ASN A 88 6.08 -2.45 10.81
CA ASN A 88 5.17 -3.54 11.21
C ASN A 88 3.84 -2.97 11.69
N PHE A 89 2.77 -3.29 10.98
CA PHE A 89 1.42 -2.84 11.31
C PHE A 89 0.72 -3.84 12.24
N GLY A 90 0.07 -3.31 13.27
CA GLY A 90 -0.93 -4.06 14.04
C GLY A 90 -2.12 -4.49 13.17
N ALA A 91 -2.90 -5.45 13.65
CA ALA A 91 -4.06 -5.98 12.93
C ALA A 91 -5.07 -4.89 12.53
N ASP A 92 -5.31 -3.94 13.44
CA ASP A 92 -6.15 -2.76 13.25
C ASP A 92 -5.61 -1.83 12.16
N ASN A 93 -4.29 -1.60 12.12
CA ASN A 93 -3.66 -0.77 11.10
C ASN A 93 -3.76 -1.40 9.70
N TRP A 94 -3.65 -2.73 9.59
CA TRP A 94 -3.93 -3.41 8.31
C TRP A 94 -5.36 -3.21 7.82
N LEU A 95 -6.34 -3.26 8.73
CA LEU A 95 -7.75 -3.03 8.39
C LEU A 95 -8.00 -1.59 7.94
N VAL A 96 -7.40 -0.62 8.63
CA VAL A 96 -7.47 0.80 8.23
C VAL A 96 -6.86 1.00 6.84
N PHE A 97 -5.65 0.47 6.61
CA PHE A 97 -5.00 0.56 5.29
C PHE A 97 -5.87 -0.03 4.17
N LYS A 98 -6.45 -1.21 4.40
CA LYS A 98 -7.40 -1.83 3.47
C LYS A 98 -8.59 -0.92 3.18
N LYS A 99 -9.27 -0.47 4.24
CA LYS A 99 -10.49 0.34 4.14
C LYS A 99 -10.23 1.63 3.37
N VAL A 100 -9.20 2.39 3.76
CA VAL A 100 -8.82 3.64 3.09
C VAL A 100 -8.51 3.42 1.62
N THR A 101 -7.73 2.38 1.30
CA THR A 101 -7.40 2.07 -0.10
C THR A 101 -8.65 1.79 -0.93
N VAL A 102 -9.52 0.91 -0.45
CA VAL A 102 -10.78 0.56 -1.14
C VAL A 102 -11.66 1.81 -1.31
N ASP A 103 -11.86 2.58 -0.24
CA ASP A 103 -12.71 3.77 -0.25
C ASP A 103 -12.22 4.80 -1.27
N GLN A 104 -10.92 5.11 -1.27
CA GLN A 104 -10.34 6.11 -2.17
C GLN A 104 -10.41 5.69 -3.65
N VAL A 105 -10.15 4.41 -3.95
CA VAL A 105 -10.21 3.92 -5.33
C VAL A 105 -11.66 3.85 -5.83
N VAL A 106 -12.59 3.37 -5.00
CA VAL A 106 -14.02 3.32 -5.35
C VAL A 106 -14.57 4.73 -5.55
N LEU A 107 -14.15 5.71 -4.72
CA LEU A 107 -14.57 7.11 -4.86
C LEU A 107 -14.16 7.71 -6.22
N LEU A 108 -12.96 7.41 -6.74
CA LEU A 108 -12.54 7.92 -8.05
C LEU A 108 -13.37 7.36 -9.20
N GLN A 109 -13.81 6.11 -9.09
CA GLN A 109 -14.65 5.45 -10.09
C GLN A 109 -16.10 5.95 -10.10
N LYS A 110 -16.49 6.82 -9.15
CA LYS A 110 -17.84 7.44 -9.11
C LYS A 110 -18.04 8.56 -10.14
N LYS A 111 -16.98 9.06 -10.79
CA LYS A 111 -17.12 9.99 -11.92
C LYS A 111 -17.38 9.15 -13.17
N PRO A 112 -18.50 9.38 -13.90
CA PRO A 112 -18.93 8.46 -14.96
C PRO A 112 -17.82 8.29 -16.00
N SER A 113 -17.29 7.08 -16.06
CA SER A 113 -16.49 6.61 -17.18
C SER A 113 -17.44 6.35 -18.35
N VAL A 114 -17.25 7.09 -19.43
CA VAL A 114 -18.00 7.00 -20.69
C VAL A 114 -17.73 5.71 -21.49
N PHE A 115 -16.99 4.74 -20.95
CA PHE A 115 -16.80 3.45 -21.59
C PHE A 115 -17.91 2.46 -21.18
N SER A 116 -19.10 2.66 -21.75
CA SER A 116 -20.01 1.55 -22.02
C SER A 116 -19.66 1.01 -23.41
N LEU A 117 -18.94 -0.11 -23.48
CA LEU A 117 -18.59 -0.80 -24.73
C LEU A 117 -19.78 -1.56 -25.35
N VAL A 118 -20.95 -0.92 -25.42
CA VAL A 118 -22.09 -1.46 -26.16
C VAL A 118 -22.53 -0.38 -27.13
N ALA A 119 -22.35 -0.67 -28.43
CA ALA A 119 -22.80 0.17 -29.52
C ALA A 119 -24.30 0.49 -29.35
N PRO A 120 -24.76 1.74 -29.55
CA PRO A 120 -26.15 2.06 -29.43
C PRO A 120 -26.89 1.49 -30.64
N LYS A 121 -27.67 0.42 -30.42
CA LYS A 121 -28.84 0.12 -31.23
C LYS A 121 -30.05 0.70 -30.52
N ASP A 122 -30.86 1.40 -31.30
CA ASP A 122 -31.97 2.25 -30.91
C ASP A 122 -32.91 1.60 -29.91
N PHE A 123 -33.01 2.15 -28.69
CA PHE A 123 -34.07 1.80 -27.74
C PHE A 123 -34.63 3.03 -27.03
N SER A 124 -35.96 3.07 -27.00
CA SER A 124 -36.85 4.13 -26.56
C SER A 124 -36.51 4.75 -25.19
N ILE A 125 -36.60 6.09 -25.12
CA ILE A 125 -36.09 6.95 -24.03
C ILE A 125 -37.01 6.99 -22.78
N SER A 126 -38.17 6.34 -22.79
CA SER A 126 -39.16 6.49 -21.70
C SER A 126 -39.09 5.45 -20.56
N GLU A 127 -38.32 4.36 -20.67
CA GLU A 127 -38.22 3.31 -19.63
C GLU A 127 -36.88 3.27 -18.85
N ILE A 128 -35.90 4.12 -19.20
CA ILE A 128 -34.49 3.97 -18.78
C ILE A 128 -34.19 4.52 -17.36
N LYS A 129 -35.13 5.20 -16.68
CA LYS A 129 -34.83 5.90 -15.41
C LYS A 129 -34.75 5.01 -14.16
N MET A 130 -35.50 3.90 -14.09
CA MET A 130 -35.51 3.06 -12.87
C MET A 130 -34.45 1.95 -12.88
N ASP A 131 -34.21 1.28 -14.01
CA ASP A 131 -33.23 0.19 -14.10
C ASP A 131 -31.76 0.66 -14.05
N ASN A 132 -31.50 1.90 -14.44
CA ASN A 132 -30.16 2.49 -14.32
C ASN A 132 -29.70 2.60 -12.86
N SER A 133 -30.62 2.83 -11.92
CA SER A 133 -30.26 2.97 -10.50
C SER A 133 -29.81 1.64 -9.89
N ARG A 134 -30.54 0.56 -10.18
CA ARG A 134 -30.27 -0.79 -9.67
C ARG A 134 -29.00 -1.38 -10.27
N THR A 135 -28.80 -1.22 -11.58
CA THR A 135 -27.57 -1.65 -12.27
C THR A 135 -26.34 -0.86 -11.83
N MET A 136 -26.46 0.45 -11.57
CA MET A 136 -25.38 1.25 -10.98
C MET A 136 -25.04 0.82 -9.55
N ILE A 137 -26.04 0.53 -8.71
CA ILE A 137 -25.83 0.05 -7.34
C ILE A 137 -25.13 -1.32 -7.35
N GLN A 138 -25.57 -2.24 -8.22
CA GLN A 138 -24.93 -3.54 -8.38
C GLN A 138 -23.47 -3.41 -8.86
N ARG A 139 -23.19 -2.58 -9.88
CA ARG A 139 -21.82 -2.32 -10.33
C ARG A 139 -20.92 -1.73 -9.23
N LYS A 140 -21.45 -0.79 -8.43
CA LYS A 140 -20.74 -0.23 -7.27
C LYS A 140 -20.40 -1.30 -6.23
N CYS A 141 -21.35 -2.19 -5.95
CA CYS A 141 -21.16 -3.32 -5.03
C CYS A 141 -20.06 -4.26 -5.56
N MET A 142 -20.11 -4.62 -6.84
CA MET A 142 -19.14 -5.52 -7.48
C MET A 142 -17.71 -4.94 -7.48
N VAL A 143 -17.55 -3.67 -7.82
CA VAL A 143 -16.25 -2.98 -7.76
C VAL A 143 -15.70 -3.02 -6.33
N THR A 144 -16.54 -2.67 -5.35
CA THR A 144 -16.13 -2.64 -3.93
C THR A 144 -15.74 -4.03 -3.43
N ILE A 145 -16.49 -5.07 -3.81
CA ILE A 145 -16.19 -6.48 -3.48
C ILE A 145 -14.87 -6.89 -4.13
N GLY A 146 -14.65 -6.55 -5.41
CA GLY A 146 -13.42 -6.86 -6.14
C GLY A 146 -12.19 -6.27 -5.47
N TRP A 147 -12.22 -4.97 -5.16
CA TRP A 147 -11.15 -4.29 -4.44
C TRP A 147 -10.93 -4.84 -3.03
N ASN A 148 -12.01 -5.16 -2.31
CA ASN A 148 -11.91 -5.80 -1.00
C ASN A 148 -11.19 -7.14 -1.06
N ARG A 149 -11.53 -7.98 -2.06
CA ARG A 149 -10.89 -9.28 -2.27
C ARG A 149 -9.43 -9.13 -2.63
N LEU A 150 -9.10 -8.25 -3.58
CA LEU A 150 -7.73 -7.98 -4.00
C LEU A 150 -6.87 -7.51 -2.83
N MET A 151 -7.34 -6.51 -2.07
CA MET A 151 -6.58 -5.99 -0.94
C MET A 151 -6.46 -7.00 0.21
N SER A 152 -7.44 -7.89 0.42
CA SER A 152 -7.29 -9.02 1.37
C SER A 152 -6.14 -9.95 0.96
N ILE A 153 -5.99 -10.24 -0.33
CA ILE A 153 -4.89 -11.05 -0.85
C ILE A 153 -3.56 -10.34 -0.61
N VAL A 154 -3.45 -9.07 -1.02
CA VAL A 154 -2.24 -8.25 -0.83
C VAL A 154 -1.80 -8.27 0.64
N ILE A 155 -2.70 -7.98 1.57
CA ILE A 155 -2.38 -7.92 3.01
C ILE A 155 -1.97 -9.29 3.55
N ARG A 156 -2.67 -10.37 3.17
CA ARG A 156 -2.33 -11.73 3.60
C ARG A 156 -0.90 -12.09 3.18
N GLU A 157 -0.55 -11.81 1.93
CA GLU A 157 0.76 -12.14 1.38
C GLU A 157 1.87 -11.24 1.95
N MET A 158 1.60 -9.94 2.16
CA MET A 158 2.53 -9.04 2.86
C MET A 158 2.81 -9.53 4.29
N LYS A 159 1.77 -9.91 5.04
CA LYS A 159 1.92 -10.47 6.38
C LYS A 159 2.73 -11.77 6.36
N ARG A 160 2.48 -12.65 5.38
CA ARG A 160 3.26 -13.87 5.19
C ARG A 160 4.75 -13.58 4.98
N GLY A 161 5.08 -12.61 4.13
CA GLY A 161 6.46 -12.16 3.89
C GLY A 161 7.17 -11.63 5.14
N MET A 162 6.44 -10.90 6.00
CA MET A 162 7.00 -10.41 7.27
C MET A 162 7.29 -11.55 8.27
N VAL A 163 6.33 -12.48 8.41
CA VAL A 163 6.42 -13.55 9.42
C VAL A 163 7.49 -14.57 9.05
N GLU A 164 7.57 -14.98 7.79
CA GLU A 164 8.56 -15.97 7.34
C GLU A 164 10.00 -15.47 7.51
N ASP A 165 10.27 -14.19 7.22
CA ASP A 165 11.61 -13.64 7.41
C ASP A 165 11.94 -13.42 8.89
N SER A 166 10.95 -13.10 9.73
CA SER A 166 11.11 -13.10 11.18
C SER A 166 11.49 -14.48 11.72
N TRP A 167 10.81 -15.53 11.24
CA TRP A 167 11.11 -16.92 11.59
C TRP A 167 12.51 -17.36 11.14
N LYS A 168 12.87 -17.07 9.89
CA LYS A 168 14.20 -17.38 9.33
C LYS A 168 15.31 -16.68 10.11
N LYS A 169 15.10 -15.43 10.55
CA LYS A 169 16.05 -14.69 11.38
C LYS A 169 16.19 -15.32 12.76
N HIS A 170 15.08 -15.68 13.41
CA HIS A 170 15.10 -16.32 14.73
C HIS A 170 15.80 -17.68 14.72
N LYS A 171 15.64 -18.46 13.64
CA LYS A 171 16.30 -19.76 13.43
C LYS A 171 17.76 -19.65 12.96
N GLY A 172 18.32 -18.44 12.80
CA GLY A 172 19.68 -18.25 12.31
C GLY A 172 19.91 -18.68 10.85
N ILE A 173 18.84 -18.93 10.09
CA ILE A 173 18.89 -19.42 8.70
C ILE A 173 19.34 -18.28 7.76
N VAL A 174 19.01 -17.03 8.10
CA VAL A 174 19.43 -15.84 7.36
C VAL A 174 20.38 -15.02 8.23
N ARG A 175 21.68 -15.04 7.90
CA ARG A 175 22.61 -13.98 8.34
C ARG A 175 22.17 -12.69 7.65
N THR A 176 22.23 -11.56 8.36
CA THR A 176 21.99 -10.23 7.79
C THR A 176 22.63 -10.14 6.41
N PRO A 177 21.90 -9.71 5.35
CA PRO A 177 22.50 -9.62 4.03
C PRO A 177 23.71 -8.68 4.13
N ARG A 178 24.93 -9.21 3.95
CA ARG A 178 26.02 -8.35 3.50
C ARG A 178 25.58 -7.78 2.15
N PRO A 179 25.76 -6.48 1.89
CA PRO A 179 25.30 -5.88 0.64
C PRO A 179 25.91 -6.64 -0.54
N ARG A 180 25.07 -7.35 -1.30
CA ARG A 180 25.48 -8.07 -2.50
C ARG A 180 25.69 -7.06 -3.63
N ARG A 181 26.76 -7.30 -4.41
CA ARG A 181 27.38 -6.37 -5.35
C ARG A 181 26.45 -5.93 -6.49
N SER A 182 26.48 -4.60 -6.68
CA SER A 182 26.42 -3.81 -7.92
C SER A 182 25.26 -3.85 -8.89
N HIS A 183 24.46 -4.91 -9.06
CA HIS A 183 23.43 -4.93 -10.11
C HIS A 183 22.01 -4.50 -9.66
N GLU A 184 21.68 -4.57 -8.37
CA GLU A 184 20.40 -4.05 -7.82
C GLU A 184 20.45 -2.57 -7.42
N ARG A 185 21.59 -1.88 -7.65
CA ARG A 185 21.77 -0.47 -7.27
C ARG A 185 20.82 0.49 -7.98
N LYS A 186 20.21 0.12 -9.11
CA LYS A 186 19.34 1.02 -9.87
C LYS A 186 18.03 1.38 -9.14
N TRP A 187 17.62 0.59 -8.14
CA TRP A 187 16.48 0.90 -7.26
C TRP A 187 16.88 1.46 -5.89
N MET A 188 18.19 1.46 -5.57
CA MET A 188 18.72 1.77 -4.23
C MET A 188 19.67 2.98 -4.18
N SER A 189 19.98 3.65 -5.30
CA SER A 189 21.02 4.70 -5.34
C SER A 189 20.53 6.15 -5.36
N ALA A 190 19.23 6.41 -5.25
CA ALA A 190 18.74 7.74 -4.91
C ALA A 190 18.43 7.75 -3.40
N SER A 191 19.01 8.70 -2.66
CA SER A 191 18.84 8.92 -1.21
C SER A 191 19.83 8.19 -0.29
N SER A 192 21.15 8.35 -0.50
CA SER A 192 22.14 8.03 0.53
C SER A 192 22.73 9.29 1.17
N SER A 193 22.34 9.57 2.43
CA SER A 193 23.23 10.07 3.49
C SER A 193 22.52 10.27 4.84
N GLN A 194 21.22 10.59 4.84
CA GLN A 194 20.46 10.75 6.10
C GLN A 194 20.01 9.42 6.72
N GLU A 195 19.76 8.39 5.89
CA GLU A 195 19.19 7.10 6.32
C GLU A 195 20.16 6.26 7.21
N TYR A 196 21.47 6.55 7.19
CA TYR A 196 22.45 5.86 8.03
C TYR A 196 22.49 6.36 9.48
N ARG A 197 22.17 7.64 9.76
CA ARG A 197 22.17 8.16 11.14
C ARG A 197 20.98 7.65 11.96
N TYR A 198 19.85 7.38 11.33
CA TYR A 198 18.65 6.90 12.02
C TYR A 198 18.73 5.42 12.44
N ARG A 199 19.61 4.64 11.79
CA ARG A 199 19.81 3.21 12.06
C ARG A 199 20.44 2.92 13.43
N SER A 200 21.23 3.85 13.98
CA SER A 200 21.89 3.65 15.27
C SER A 200 20.97 3.89 16.47
N THR A 201 19.99 4.78 16.35
CA THR A 201 19.13 5.18 17.48
C THR A 201 17.99 4.18 17.74
N VAL A 202 17.35 3.66 16.67
CA VAL A 202 16.17 2.78 16.80
C VAL A 202 16.55 1.36 17.24
N ILE A 203 17.74 0.86 16.85
CA ILE A 203 18.24 -0.45 17.31
C ILE A 203 18.62 -0.40 18.81
N PHE A 204 19.06 0.75 19.32
CA PHE A 204 19.42 0.91 20.73
C PHE A 204 18.18 0.89 21.64
N GLN A 205 17.08 1.52 21.22
CA GLN A 205 15.84 1.59 21.99
C GLN A 205 15.11 0.24 22.10
N TYR A 206 15.27 -0.68 21.15
CA TYR A 206 14.66 -2.02 21.22
C TYR A 206 15.47 -3.01 22.09
N ARG A 207 16.76 -2.76 22.32
CA ARG A 207 17.58 -3.61 23.21
C ARG A 207 17.33 -3.33 24.70
N SER A 208 17.08 -2.08 25.10
CA SER A 208 16.81 -1.74 26.50
C SER A 208 15.49 -2.29 27.04
N THR A 209 14.47 -2.45 26.17
CA THR A 209 13.14 -2.94 26.56
C THR A 209 13.06 -4.48 26.66
N ILE A 210 13.99 -5.21 26.04
CA ILE A 210 14.04 -6.68 26.11
C ILE A 210 14.86 -7.14 27.32
N ILE A 211 15.95 -6.44 27.66
CA ILE A 211 16.81 -6.81 28.80
C ILE A 211 16.10 -6.60 30.14
N THR A 212 15.24 -5.59 30.27
CA THR A 212 14.45 -5.34 31.49
C THR A 212 13.29 -6.31 31.72
N LYS A 213 12.89 -7.12 30.72
CA LYS A 213 11.84 -8.13 30.86
C LYS A 213 12.36 -9.54 31.14
N GLN A 214 13.67 -9.75 31.10
CA GLN A 214 14.28 -11.08 31.35
C GLN A 214 14.98 -11.20 32.70
N ASN A 215 15.05 -10.14 33.50
CA ASN A 215 15.49 -10.20 34.90
C ASN A 215 14.70 -9.18 35.74
N PRO A 216 13.57 -9.57 36.34
CA PRO A 216 13.08 -8.85 37.51
C PRO A 216 14.01 -9.17 38.69
N LEU A 217 14.60 -8.12 39.28
CA LEU A 217 15.08 -8.16 40.67
C LEU A 217 13.87 -8.26 41.61
#